data_AF-A0A6A9SW47-F1
#
_entry.id   AF-A0A6A9SW47-F1
#
_cell.length_a   1.000
_cell.length_b   1.000
_cell.length_c   1.000
_cell.angle_alpha   90.00
_cell.angle_beta   90.00
_cell.angle_gamma   90.00
#
_symmetry.space_group_name_H-M   'P 1'
#
loop_
_entity.id
_entity.type
_entity.pdbx_description
1 polymer ?
#
loop_
_entity_poly.entity_id
_entity_poly.type
_entity_poly.pdbx_seq_one_letter_code
_entity_poly.pdbx_strand_id
1 'polypeptide(L)'
;MTDRRIVILVPGSGTRSARDQRIPIHFADVRRVGLDDPSAPATLSVVHERGHRWRVPVADGGAETAAAAVRYVRTGAEVWTRAQETASTIHASRGDLVEPIREDGDWQLVADRYDFLTERVADARRTAEETPFEDVASLQRTVDRAERTLESAYTRALLVRLTVATATASERFADDDHVGALDAFATAARSYRAAAERVEEYGIDPVGSTTADDQRAVTVRERTDGRAPLAAGDTETALSIAADRVAAVGREAIDRADDARTAADAATDPADTAAHLRRAFDTYRTLLDCCWGARRLLGIERERLQTRVEETVASLLDHHRQAASAAEWQAHGAVAEDDPKRAYELFTDAIDHAAAALELAREFRAGDPDPIEATRERLLADRSDLQLGVTIKE
;
A
#
# COMPACT_ATOMS: atom_id res chain seq x y z
N MET A 1 20.47 38.75 -16.76
CA MET A 1 19.37 37.76 -16.61
C MET A 1 19.60 37.01 -15.31
N THR A 2 18.56 36.44 -14.69
CA THR A 2 18.74 35.52 -13.55
C THR A 2 18.34 34.11 -13.98
N ASP A 3 18.47 33.17 -13.06
CA ASP A 3 18.00 31.78 -13.04
C ASP A 3 16.46 31.59 -13.09
N ARG A 4 15.66 32.61 -12.71
CA ARG A 4 14.17 32.52 -12.64
C ARG A 4 13.45 33.46 -13.60
N ARG A 5 14.16 34.49 -14.08
CA ARG A 5 13.54 35.60 -14.81
C ARG A 5 14.53 36.41 -15.64
N ILE A 6 13.98 37.02 -16.67
CA ILE A 6 14.57 38.16 -17.36
C ILE A 6 14.20 39.41 -16.57
N VAL A 7 15.16 40.29 -16.31
CA VAL A 7 14.89 41.60 -15.68
C VAL A 7 15.25 42.67 -16.67
N ILE A 8 14.25 43.39 -17.18
CA ILE A 8 14.46 44.54 -18.05
C ILE A 8 14.60 45.77 -17.16
N LEU A 9 15.73 46.47 -17.28
CA LEU A 9 15.99 47.73 -16.61
C LEU A 9 15.48 48.86 -17.51
N VAL A 10 14.50 49.63 -17.02
CA VAL A 10 13.97 50.81 -17.71
C VAL A 10 14.68 52.03 -17.14
N PRO A 11 15.58 52.69 -17.88
CA PRO A 11 16.26 53.88 -17.38
C PRO A 11 15.22 54.98 -17.07
N GLY A 12 15.09 55.34 -15.79
CA GLY A 12 14.24 56.43 -15.34
C GLY A 12 15.04 57.72 -15.16
N SER A 13 14.54 58.81 -15.72
CA SER A 13 15.01 60.18 -15.46
C SER A 13 14.78 60.56 -13.98
N GLY A 14 15.77 60.33 -13.13
CA GLY A 14 16.10 61.19 -11.98
C GLY A 14 15.29 61.14 -10.68
N THR A 15 14.08 60.55 -10.56
CA THR A 15 13.28 60.77 -9.31
C THR A 15 12.49 59.59 -8.72
N ARG A 16 12.54 58.37 -9.26
CA ARG A 16 11.87 57.20 -8.66
C ARG A 16 12.85 56.15 -8.16
N SER A 17 12.49 55.51 -7.05
CA SER A 17 13.29 54.48 -6.38
C SER A 17 13.70 53.36 -7.37
N ALA A 18 14.89 52.79 -7.21
CA ALA A 18 15.45 51.78 -8.12
C ALA A 18 14.61 50.49 -8.26
N ARG A 19 13.58 50.29 -7.43
CA ARG A 19 12.60 49.20 -7.55
C ARG A 19 11.54 49.46 -8.63
N ASP A 20 11.19 50.72 -8.91
CA ASP A 20 10.17 51.09 -9.92
C ASP A 20 10.69 51.03 -11.37
N GLN A 21 11.96 50.70 -11.57
CA GLN A 21 12.65 50.72 -12.87
C GLN A 21 12.97 49.30 -13.39
N ARG A 22 12.30 48.27 -12.86
CA ARG A 22 12.57 46.86 -13.20
C ARG A 22 11.30 46.16 -13.63
N ILE A 23 11.30 45.60 -14.84
CA ILE A 23 10.22 44.73 -15.32
C ILE A 23 10.73 43.28 -15.26
N PRO A 24 10.31 42.48 -14.27
CA PRO A 24 10.62 41.06 -14.23
C PRO A 24 9.70 40.29 -15.18
N ILE A 25 10.28 39.38 -15.97
CA ILE A 25 9.58 38.41 -16.81
C ILE A 25 10.04 37.03 -16.36
N HIS A 26 9.18 36.26 -15.69
CA HIS A 26 9.54 34.92 -15.24
C HIS A 26 9.67 33.97 -16.43
N PHE A 27 10.60 33.01 -16.34
CA PHE A 27 10.80 32.06 -17.44
C PHE A 27 9.56 31.22 -17.74
N ALA A 28 8.79 30.85 -16.71
CA ALA A 28 7.52 30.17 -16.87
C ALA A 28 6.49 30.95 -17.71
N ASP A 29 6.58 32.28 -17.75
CA ASP A 29 5.66 33.11 -18.52
C ASP A 29 6.16 33.42 -19.95
N VAL A 30 7.34 32.90 -20.33
CA VAL A 30 7.93 33.14 -21.66
C VAL A 30 7.39 32.11 -22.65
N ARG A 31 6.51 32.57 -23.53
CA ARG A 31 5.95 31.74 -24.62
C ARG A 31 6.92 31.59 -25.79
N ARG A 32 7.65 32.67 -26.13
CA ARG A 32 8.58 32.67 -27.26
C ARG A 32 9.70 33.65 -27.03
N VAL A 33 10.91 33.24 -27.39
CA VAL A 33 12.09 34.11 -27.44
C VAL A 33 12.84 33.88 -28.74
N GLY A 34 13.34 34.94 -29.34
CA GLY A 34 14.09 34.86 -30.60
C GLY A 34 14.64 36.19 -31.07
N LEU A 35 15.62 36.10 -31.96
CA LEU A 35 16.23 37.24 -32.66
C LEU A 35 15.42 37.59 -33.90
N ASP A 36 15.47 38.85 -34.32
CA ASP A 36 14.89 39.33 -35.58
C ASP A 36 15.66 38.80 -36.81
N ASP A 37 17.00 38.86 -36.77
CA ASP A 37 17.90 38.22 -37.71
C ASP A 37 18.95 37.39 -36.95
N PRO A 38 19.04 36.06 -37.13
CA PRO A 38 20.03 35.23 -36.44
C PRO A 38 21.49 35.55 -36.81
N SER A 39 21.73 36.11 -38.00
CA SER A 39 23.07 36.37 -38.54
C SER A 39 23.60 37.77 -38.23
N ALA A 40 22.68 38.75 -38.10
CA ALA A 40 22.98 40.13 -37.74
C ALA A 40 21.85 40.71 -36.87
N PRO A 41 21.67 40.21 -35.63
CA PRO A 41 20.52 40.57 -34.80
C PRO A 41 20.58 42.04 -34.40
N ALA A 42 19.52 42.79 -34.72
CA ALA A 42 19.32 44.13 -34.19
C ALA A 42 18.47 44.09 -32.91
N THR A 43 17.63 43.05 -32.75
CA THR A 43 16.66 42.97 -31.67
C THR A 43 16.48 41.55 -31.14
N LEU A 44 16.60 41.38 -29.82
CA LEU A 44 16.09 40.22 -29.10
C LEU A 44 14.63 40.46 -28.73
N SER A 45 13.75 39.55 -29.08
CA SER A 45 12.33 39.63 -28.73
C SER A 45 11.92 38.54 -27.74
N VAL A 46 11.15 38.94 -26.73
CA VAL A 46 10.55 38.06 -25.72
C VAL A 46 9.05 38.26 -25.78
N VAL A 47 8.29 37.18 -25.90
CA VAL A 47 6.83 37.17 -25.92
C VAL A 47 6.32 36.47 -24.67
N HIS A 48 5.52 37.19 -23.89
CA HIS A 48 4.81 36.67 -22.72
C HIS A 48 3.64 35.77 -23.12
N GLU A 49 3.23 34.85 -22.25
CA GLU A 49 1.98 34.08 -22.42
C GLU A 49 0.73 34.97 -22.62
N ARG A 50 0.69 36.10 -21.91
CA ARG A 50 -0.39 37.11 -21.99
C ARG A 50 -0.33 37.98 -23.28
N GLY A 51 0.55 37.67 -24.22
CA GLY A 51 0.66 38.36 -25.51
C GLY A 51 1.50 39.64 -25.51
N HIS A 52 2.05 40.05 -24.37
CA HIS A 52 3.00 41.17 -24.32
C HIS A 52 4.30 40.82 -25.05
N ARG A 53 4.81 41.74 -25.85
CA ARG A 53 6.08 41.58 -26.58
C ARG A 53 7.07 42.65 -26.15
N TRP A 54 8.19 42.20 -25.62
CA TRP A 54 9.35 43.06 -25.37
C TRP A 54 10.35 42.91 -26.50
N ARG A 55 10.96 44.04 -26.87
CA ARG A 55 12.03 44.14 -27.86
C ARG A 55 13.20 44.81 -27.18
N VAL A 56 14.31 44.08 -27.06
CA VAL A 56 15.54 44.53 -26.44
C VAL A 56 16.56 44.71 -27.55
N PRO A 57 17.10 45.92 -27.77
CA PRO A 57 18.13 46.13 -28.79
C PRO A 57 19.39 45.33 -28.45
N VAL A 58 20.01 44.76 -29.46
CA VAL A 58 21.28 44.04 -29.34
C VAL A 58 22.41 45.04 -29.61
N ALA A 59 23.41 45.07 -28.72
CA ALA A 59 24.57 45.94 -28.91
C ALA A 59 25.45 45.47 -30.08
N ASP A 60 26.18 46.39 -30.70
CA ASP A 60 27.11 46.08 -31.79
C ASP A 60 28.12 45.01 -31.37
N GLY A 61 28.32 44.00 -32.22
CA GLY A 61 29.17 42.83 -31.92
C GLY A 61 28.57 41.85 -30.90
N GLY A 62 27.36 42.08 -30.40
CA GLY A 62 26.69 41.27 -29.37
C GLY A 62 25.91 40.06 -29.90
N ALA A 63 26.06 39.68 -31.17
CA ALA A 63 25.26 38.64 -31.81
C ALA A 63 25.37 37.27 -31.11
N GLU A 64 26.59 36.86 -30.74
CA GLU A 64 26.83 35.61 -30.03
C GLU A 64 26.21 35.60 -28.64
N THR A 65 26.36 36.69 -27.89
CA THR A 65 25.73 36.89 -26.58
C THR A 65 24.21 36.86 -26.67
N ALA A 66 23.63 37.48 -27.70
CA ALA A 66 22.19 37.45 -27.93
C ALA A 66 21.71 36.03 -28.27
N ALA A 67 22.43 35.28 -29.10
CA ALA A 67 22.12 33.89 -29.39
C ALA A 67 22.22 32.98 -28.15
N ALA A 68 23.25 33.17 -27.32
CA ALA A 68 23.40 32.47 -26.05
C ALA A 68 22.26 32.81 -25.08
N ALA A 69 21.86 34.08 -24.99
CA ALA A 69 20.71 34.52 -24.20
C ALA A 69 19.41 33.87 -24.67
N VAL A 70 19.17 33.78 -25.99
CA VAL A 70 17.99 33.07 -26.53
C VAL A 70 17.99 31.60 -26.10
N ARG A 71 19.12 30.89 -26.24
CA ARG A 71 19.22 29.49 -25.79
C ARG A 71 18.94 29.35 -24.29
N TYR A 72 19.58 30.19 -23.48
CA TYR A 72 19.39 30.21 -22.03
C TYR A 72 17.93 30.47 -21.63
N VAL A 73 17.25 31.44 -22.24
CA VAL A 73 15.83 31.72 -21.98
C VAL A 73 14.95 30.53 -22.39
N ARG A 74 15.22 29.88 -23.53
CA ARG A 74 14.42 28.72 -23.98
C ARG A 74 14.53 27.56 -23.01
N THR A 75 15.75 27.17 -22.67
CA THR A 75 15.99 26.12 -21.67
C THR A 75 15.35 26.48 -20.34
N GLY A 76 15.44 27.76 -19.93
CA GLY A 76 14.81 28.23 -18.69
C GLY A 76 13.30 28.12 -18.72
N ALA A 77 12.67 28.55 -19.82
CA ALA A 77 11.23 28.44 -19.99
C ALA A 77 10.78 26.97 -19.96
N GLU A 78 11.43 26.10 -20.73
CA GLU A 78 11.11 24.66 -20.78
C GLU A 78 11.19 23.99 -19.40
N VAL A 79 12.29 24.21 -18.67
CA VAL A 79 12.52 23.61 -17.35
C VAL A 79 11.49 24.11 -16.31
N TRP A 80 11.25 25.43 -16.27
CA TRP A 80 10.29 26.02 -15.33
C TRP A 80 8.85 25.65 -15.66
N THR A 81 8.48 25.62 -16.95
CA THR A 81 7.15 25.18 -17.39
C THR A 81 6.92 23.72 -17.00
N ARG A 82 7.87 22.80 -17.23
CA ARG A 82 7.72 21.38 -16.85
C ARG A 82 7.52 21.20 -15.34
N ALA A 83 8.26 21.94 -14.51
CA ALA A 83 8.09 21.88 -13.06
C ALA A 83 6.73 22.42 -12.60
N GLN A 84 6.26 23.53 -13.19
CA GLN A 84 4.94 24.09 -12.87
C GLN A 84 3.78 23.23 -13.36
N GLU A 85 3.89 22.67 -14.57
CA GLU A 85 2.93 21.71 -15.11
C GLU A 85 2.83 20.49 -14.19
N THR A 86 3.97 19.93 -13.77
CA THR A 86 4.01 18.79 -12.84
C THR A 86 3.32 19.13 -11.52
N ALA A 87 3.66 20.25 -10.90
CA ALA A 87 3.02 20.70 -9.67
C ALA A 87 1.50 20.91 -9.84
N SER A 88 1.07 21.46 -10.98
CA SER A 88 -0.34 21.72 -11.27
C SER A 88 -1.11 20.43 -11.54
N THR A 89 -0.52 19.49 -12.30
CA THR A 89 -1.09 18.16 -12.57
C THR A 89 -1.29 17.38 -11.27
N ILE A 90 -0.29 17.37 -10.39
CA ILE A 90 -0.40 16.69 -9.10
C ILE A 90 -1.47 17.34 -8.25
N HIS A 91 -1.49 18.68 -8.16
CA HIS A 91 -2.50 19.40 -7.40
C HIS A 91 -3.93 19.12 -7.89
N ALA A 92 -4.13 19.04 -9.20
CA ALA A 92 -5.42 18.71 -9.80
C ALA A 92 -5.82 17.24 -9.59
N SER A 93 -4.85 16.30 -9.61
CA SER A 93 -5.10 14.86 -9.49
C SER A 93 -5.26 14.35 -8.05
N ARG A 94 -5.25 15.24 -7.03
CA ARG A 94 -5.34 14.82 -5.61
C ARG A 94 -6.66 14.12 -5.29
N GLY A 95 -7.77 14.57 -5.90
CA GLY A 95 -9.08 13.96 -5.75
C GLY A 95 -9.13 12.56 -6.36
N ASP A 96 -8.54 12.40 -7.55
CA ASP A 96 -8.47 11.14 -8.30
C ASP A 96 -7.79 9.99 -7.55
N LEU A 97 -6.94 10.30 -6.56
CA LEU A 97 -6.30 9.27 -5.72
C LEU A 97 -7.22 8.76 -4.58
N VAL A 98 -8.30 9.47 -4.27
CA VAL A 98 -9.19 9.16 -3.15
C VAL A 98 -10.57 8.71 -3.60
N GLU A 99 -11.11 9.32 -4.66
CA GLU A 99 -12.46 9.05 -5.16
C GLU A 99 -12.70 7.58 -5.55
N PRO A 100 -11.80 6.90 -6.30
CA PRO A 100 -12.04 5.51 -6.72
C PRO A 100 -12.24 4.51 -5.56
N ILE A 101 -11.57 4.75 -4.43
CA ILE A 101 -11.71 3.90 -3.24
C ILE A 101 -13.10 4.07 -2.61
N ARG A 102 -13.67 5.28 -2.67
CA ARG A 102 -14.95 5.60 -2.02
C ARG A 102 -16.15 5.10 -2.80
N GLU A 103 -16.05 5.13 -4.12
CA GLU A 103 -17.16 4.80 -5.01
C GLU A 103 -17.18 3.30 -5.30
N ASP A 104 -16.07 2.76 -5.80
CA ASP A 104 -16.00 1.41 -6.37
C ASP A 104 -15.03 0.48 -5.62
N GLY A 105 -14.24 1.00 -4.67
CA GLY A 105 -13.20 0.23 -4.00
C GLY A 105 -12.01 -0.11 -4.90
N ASP A 106 -11.84 0.62 -6.02
CA ASP A 106 -10.81 0.35 -7.01
C ASP A 106 -9.43 0.87 -6.56
N TRP A 107 -8.73 0.04 -5.80
CA TRP A 107 -7.36 0.33 -5.37
C TRP A 107 -6.34 0.25 -6.51
N GLN A 108 -6.60 -0.60 -7.52
CA GLN A 108 -5.65 -0.77 -8.61
C GLN A 108 -5.52 0.52 -9.42
N LEU A 109 -6.66 1.17 -9.71
CA LEU A 109 -6.68 2.48 -10.36
C LEU A 109 -5.90 3.53 -9.57
N VAL A 110 -6.02 3.54 -8.23
CA VAL A 110 -5.25 4.46 -7.37
C VAL A 110 -3.75 4.17 -7.43
N ALA A 111 -3.35 2.90 -7.39
CA ALA A 111 -1.95 2.49 -7.50
C ALA A 111 -1.34 2.90 -8.85
N ASP A 112 -2.01 2.57 -9.96
CA ASP A 112 -1.57 2.92 -11.31
C ASP A 112 -1.45 4.45 -11.48
N ARG A 113 -2.40 5.20 -10.91
CA ARG A 113 -2.38 6.67 -10.93
C ARG A 113 -1.24 7.25 -10.11
N TYR A 114 -0.97 6.69 -8.94
CA TYR A 114 0.15 7.11 -8.09
C TYR A 114 1.50 6.83 -8.77
N ASP A 115 1.67 5.67 -9.39
CA ASP A 115 2.90 5.31 -10.12
C ASP A 115 3.15 6.29 -11.28
N PHE A 116 2.11 6.57 -12.08
CA PHE A 116 2.19 7.57 -13.15
C PHE A 116 2.59 8.97 -12.64
N LEU A 117 2.01 9.43 -11.52
CA LEU A 117 2.35 10.74 -10.97
C LEU A 117 3.77 10.78 -10.38
N THR A 118 4.22 9.66 -9.80
CA THR A 118 5.58 9.50 -9.27
C THR A 118 6.62 9.59 -10.40
N GLU A 119 6.38 8.92 -11.53
CA GLU A 119 7.22 9.03 -12.72
C GLU A 119 7.33 10.48 -13.21
N ARG A 120 6.23 11.24 -13.19
CA ARG A 120 6.25 12.67 -13.57
C ARG A 120 7.09 13.51 -12.61
N VAL A 121 7.01 13.27 -11.31
CA VAL A 121 7.86 13.94 -10.31
C VAL A 121 9.32 13.61 -10.56
N ALA A 122 9.65 12.34 -10.77
CA ALA A 122 11.02 11.89 -11.04
C ALA A 122 11.58 12.53 -12.32
N ASP A 123 10.79 12.63 -13.38
CA ASP A 123 11.16 13.31 -14.62
C ASP A 123 11.39 14.82 -14.42
N ALA A 124 10.54 15.49 -13.65
CA ALA A 124 10.71 16.91 -13.31
C ALA A 124 11.96 17.13 -12.45
N ARG A 125 12.25 16.23 -11.51
CA ARG A 125 13.46 16.24 -10.69
C ARG A 125 14.72 16.08 -11.54
N ARG A 126 14.76 15.08 -12.44
CA ARG A 126 15.88 14.88 -13.38
C ARG A 126 16.12 16.11 -14.24
N THR A 127 15.04 16.69 -14.78
CA THR A 127 15.11 17.93 -15.58
C THR A 127 15.67 19.11 -14.76
N ALA A 128 15.34 19.19 -13.47
CA ALA A 128 15.88 20.20 -12.58
C ALA A 128 17.35 19.98 -12.23
N GLU A 129 17.80 18.73 -12.09
CA GLU A 129 19.19 18.38 -11.79
C GLU A 129 20.13 18.58 -12.97
N GLU A 130 19.67 18.32 -14.20
CA GLU A 130 20.45 18.48 -15.43
C GLU A 130 20.52 19.93 -15.94
N THR A 131 19.93 20.86 -15.20
CA THR A 131 19.76 22.24 -15.66
C THR A 131 21.06 23.06 -15.57
N PRO A 132 21.35 23.94 -16.55
CA PRO A 132 22.57 24.76 -16.53
C PRO A 132 22.49 25.99 -15.61
N PHE A 133 21.48 26.08 -14.74
CA PHE A 133 21.24 27.24 -13.86
C PHE A 133 21.95 27.07 -12.50
N GLU A 134 22.52 28.15 -11.97
CA GLU A 134 23.24 28.12 -10.68
C GLU A 134 22.33 28.14 -9.44
N ASP A 135 21.11 28.69 -9.53
CA ASP A 135 20.13 28.74 -8.41
C ASP A 135 18.94 27.77 -8.65
N VAL A 136 19.30 26.49 -8.71
CA VAL A 136 18.39 25.34 -8.84
C VAL A 136 17.50 25.16 -7.61
N ALA A 137 17.88 25.72 -6.46
CA ALA A 137 17.18 25.57 -5.18
C ALA A 137 15.71 26.01 -5.24
N SER A 138 15.41 26.96 -6.13
CA SER A 138 14.05 27.42 -6.34
C SER A 138 13.16 26.48 -7.15
N LEU A 139 13.75 25.86 -8.18
CA LEU A 139 13.12 24.87 -9.03
C LEU A 139 12.92 23.56 -8.26
N GLN A 140 13.96 23.12 -7.54
CA GLN A 140 13.92 21.99 -6.61
C GLN A 140 12.79 22.15 -5.60
N ARG A 141 12.66 23.32 -4.96
CA ARG A 141 11.53 23.59 -4.05
C ARG A 141 10.16 23.42 -4.68
N THR A 142 9.99 23.73 -5.97
CA THR A 142 8.72 23.50 -6.66
C THR A 142 8.49 22.01 -6.88
N VAL A 143 9.50 21.26 -7.30
CA VAL A 143 9.42 19.80 -7.47
C VAL A 143 9.19 19.09 -6.14
N ASP A 144 9.94 19.45 -5.09
CA ASP A 144 9.77 18.89 -3.73
C ASP A 144 8.38 19.19 -3.16
N ARG A 145 7.82 20.38 -3.46
CA ARG A 145 6.44 20.69 -3.08
C ARG A 145 5.44 19.81 -3.82
N ALA A 146 5.69 19.54 -5.10
CA ALA A 146 4.86 18.67 -5.92
C ALA A 146 4.90 17.22 -5.37
N GLU A 147 6.08 16.70 -5.04
CA GLU A 147 6.27 15.39 -4.40
C GLU A 147 5.54 15.30 -3.05
N ARG A 148 5.76 16.25 -2.14
CA ARG A 148 5.04 16.27 -0.85
C ARG A 148 3.53 16.32 -1.02
N THR A 149 3.05 17.00 -2.06
CA THR A 149 1.62 17.07 -2.37
C THR A 149 1.08 15.72 -2.84
N LEU A 150 1.84 15.00 -3.68
CA LEU A 150 1.52 13.66 -4.15
C LEU A 150 1.48 12.67 -2.98
N GLU A 151 2.54 12.63 -2.18
CA GLU A 151 2.64 11.73 -1.03
C GLU A 151 1.58 12.01 0.03
N SER A 152 1.19 13.27 0.23
CA SER A 152 0.06 13.64 1.11
C SER A 152 -1.28 13.11 0.60
N ALA A 153 -1.55 13.26 -0.69
CA ALA A 153 -2.77 12.73 -1.31
C ALA A 153 -2.82 11.19 -1.26
N TYR A 154 -1.69 10.52 -1.51
CA TYR A 154 -1.62 9.07 -1.46
C TYR A 154 -1.71 8.52 -0.01
N THR A 155 -1.08 9.18 0.96
CA THR A 155 -1.25 8.86 2.38
C THR A 155 -2.72 8.95 2.80
N ARG A 156 -3.43 9.97 2.32
CA ARG A 156 -4.88 10.09 2.54
C ARG A 156 -5.67 8.96 1.87
N ALA A 157 -5.30 8.55 0.66
CA ALA A 157 -5.90 7.39 0.00
C ALA A 157 -5.72 6.10 0.83
N LEU A 158 -4.54 5.87 1.39
CA LEU A 158 -4.26 4.74 2.30
C LEU A 158 -5.14 4.77 3.55
N LEU A 159 -5.34 5.94 4.16
CA LEU A 159 -6.21 6.10 5.34
C LEU A 159 -7.70 5.85 5.01
N VAL A 160 -8.15 6.24 3.82
CA VAL A 160 -9.50 5.93 3.34
C VAL A 160 -9.64 4.43 3.09
N ARG A 161 -8.67 3.81 2.41
CA ARG A 161 -8.65 2.36 2.19
C ARG A 161 -8.67 1.58 3.49
N LEU A 162 -7.88 2.00 4.49
CA LEU A 162 -7.91 1.44 5.83
C LEU A 162 -9.30 1.49 6.43
N THR A 163 -9.97 2.64 6.34
CA THR A 163 -11.32 2.83 6.90
C THR A 163 -12.30 1.85 6.29
N VAL A 164 -12.33 1.76 4.95
CA VAL A 164 -13.18 0.81 4.22
C VAL A 164 -12.85 -0.61 4.65
N ALA A 165 -11.57 -0.99 4.66
CA ALA A 165 -11.14 -2.34 5.01
C ALA A 165 -11.48 -2.73 6.46
N THR A 166 -11.36 -1.81 7.44
CA THR A 166 -11.78 -2.07 8.82
C THR A 166 -13.30 -2.24 8.97
N ALA A 167 -14.09 -1.51 8.18
CA ALA A 167 -15.55 -1.67 8.18
C ALA A 167 -15.94 -3.03 7.57
N THR A 168 -15.38 -3.37 6.41
CA THR A 168 -15.59 -4.66 5.74
C THR A 168 -15.14 -5.84 6.62
N ALA A 169 -14.03 -5.70 7.34
CA ALA A 169 -13.58 -6.75 8.25
C ALA A 169 -14.59 -7.00 9.38
N SER A 170 -15.08 -5.94 10.05
CA SER A 170 -16.11 -6.06 11.09
C SER A 170 -17.42 -6.65 10.55
N GLU A 171 -17.86 -6.23 9.36
CA GLU A 171 -19.08 -6.74 8.73
C GLU A 171 -18.97 -8.24 8.43
N ARG A 172 -17.89 -8.66 7.78
CA ARG A 172 -17.65 -10.08 7.46
C ARG A 172 -17.49 -10.95 8.70
N PHE A 173 -16.90 -10.40 9.76
CA PHE A 173 -16.85 -11.05 11.06
C PHE A 173 -18.23 -11.24 11.69
N ALA A 174 -19.17 -10.33 11.46
CA ALA A 174 -20.56 -10.48 11.91
C ALA A 174 -21.35 -11.49 11.06
N ASP A 175 -20.99 -11.66 9.80
CA ASP A 175 -21.60 -12.62 8.87
C ASP A 175 -20.96 -14.03 8.89
N ASP A 176 -20.05 -14.28 9.85
CA ASP A 176 -19.25 -15.52 9.95
C ASP A 176 -18.40 -15.85 8.70
N ASP A 177 -18.12 -14.86 7.83
CA ASP A 177 -17.14 -14.96 6.74
C ASP A 177 -15.73 -14.68 7.28
N HIS A 178 -15.14 -15.68 7.94
CA HIS A 178 -13.83 -15.54 8.60
C HIS A 178 -12.69 -15.29 7.62
N VAL A 179 -12.68 -15.98 6.47
CA VAL A 179 -11.62 -15.82 5.46
C VAL A 179 -11.67 -14.40 4.90
N GLY A 180 -12.85 -13.95 4.49
CA GLY A 180 -13.01 -12.61 3.97
C GLY A 180 -12.75 -11.52 5.03
N ALA A 181 -13.08 -11.76 6.30
CA ALA A 181 -12.79 -10.82 7.39
C ALA A 181 -11.28 -10.66 7.63
N LEU A 182 -10.53 -11.77 7.62
CA LEU A 182 -9.08 -11.76 7.78
C LEU A 182 -8.36 -11.07 6.61
N ASP A 183 -8.82 -11.29 5.38
CA ASP A 183 -8.28 -10.59 4.20
C ASP A 183 -8.48 -9.07 4.27
N ALA A 184 -9.67 -8.64 4.72
CA ALA A 184 -9.99 -7.23 4.92
C ALA A 184 -9.16 -6.63 6.07
N PHE A 185 -9.01 -7.34 7.19
CA PHE A 185 -8.13 -6.94 8.29
C PHE A 185 -6.68 -6.77 7.83
N ALA A 186 -6.12 -7.75 7.10
CA ALA A 186 -4.76 -7.68 6.60
C ALA A 186 -4.56 -6.50 5.64
N THR A 187 -5.58 -6.17 4.83
CA THR A 187 -5.59 -4.98 3.99
C THR A 187 -5.58 -3.69 4.80
N ALA A 188 -6.35 -3.61 5.88
CA ALA A 188 -6.35 -2.47 6.79
C ALA A 188 -4.99 -2.27 7.47
N ALA A 189 -4.38 -3.36 7.98
CA ALA A 189 -3.07 -3.34 8.63
C ALA A 189 -1.94 -2.91 7.67
N ARG A 190 -1.93 -3.43 6.44
CA ARG A 190 -0.98 -2.99 5.40
C ARG A 190 -1.13 -1.51 5.05
N SER A 191 -2.37 -1.04 4.93
CA SER A 191 -2.67 0.36 4.62
C SER A 191 -2.24 1.30 5.74
N TYR A 192 -2.44 0.89 7.01
CA TYR A 192 -1.95 1.63 8.17
C TYR A 192 -0.43 1.78 8.14
N ARG A 193 0.29 0.66 7.96
CA ARG A 193 1.75 0.65 7.97
C ARG A 193 2.32 1.53 6.85
N ALA A 194 1.80 1.38 5.64
CA ALA A 194 2.22 2.20 4.50
C ALA A 194 1.95 3.70 4.70
N ALA A 195 0.88 4.06 5.41
CA ALA A 195 0.58 5.46 5.75
C ALA A 195 1.53 5.98 6.84
N ALA A 196 1.79 5.18 7.88
CA ALA A 196 2.70 5.55 8.97
C ALA A 196 4.15 5.72 8.47
N GLU A 197 4.65 4.78 7.65
CA GLU A 197 5.98 4.84 7.02
C GLU A 197 6.14 6.12 6.19
N ARG A 198 5.12 6.52 5.42
CA ARG A 198 5.15 7.75 4.62
C ARG A 198 5.15 9.02 5.45
N VAL A 199 4.37 9.05 6.54
CA VAL A 199 4.38 10.19 7.46
C VAL A 199 5.76 10.37 8.09
N GLU A 200 6.42 9.26 8.47
CA GLU A 200 7.78 9.26 9.02
C GLU A 200 8.82 9.69 7.96
N GLU A 201 8.76 9.11 6.76
CA GLU A 201 9.74 9.35 5.68
C GLU A 201 9.67 10.79 5.15
N TYR A 202 8.47 11.31 4.90
CA TYR A 202 8.29 12.58 4.20
C TYR A 202 7.90 13.75 5.12
N GLY A 203 7.66 13.50 6.41
CA GLY A 203 7.23 14.53 7.38
C GLY A 203 5.92 15.22 6.96
N ILE A 204 4.99 14.45 6.40
CA ILE A 204 3.78 14.95 5.76
C ILE A 204 2.67 15.14 6.76
N ASP A 205 1.90 16.21 6.56
CA ASP A 205 0.58 16.34 7.13
C ASP A 205 -0.51 15.91 6.11
N PRO A 206 -1.11 14.71 6.21
CA PRO A 206 -2.13 14.22 5.30
C PRO A 206 -3.49 14.91 5.52
N VAL A 207 -3.62 15.71 6.60
CA VAL A 207 -4.83 16.46 6.95
C VAL A 207 -4.61 17.98 6.84
N GLY A 208 -3.35 18.44 6.82
CA GLY A 208 -2.96 19.85 6.80
C GLY A 208 -3.00 20.53 5.43
N SER A 209 -3.67 21.70 5.37
CA SER A 209 -3.87 22.58 4.22
C SER A 209 -4.85 22.08 3.16
N THR A 210 -5.98 21.50 3.58
CA THR A 210 -7.18 21.41 2.73
C THR A 210 -7.78 22.80 2.51
N THR A 211 -7.88 23.22 1.25
CA THR A 211 -8.86 24.24 0.86
C THR A 211 -10.27 23.77 1.22
N ALA A 212 -11.20 24.68 1.52
CA ALA A 212 -12.55 24.37 2.00
C ALA A 212 -13.36 23.39 1.10
N ASP A 213 -13.00 23.25 -0.17
CA ASP A 213 -13.58 22.26 -1.09
C ASP A 213 -13.15 20.80 -0.78
N ASP A 214 -11.92 20.57 -0.29
CA ASP A 214 -11.41 19.23 0.02
C ASP A 214 -12.06 18.64 1.29
N GLN A 215 -12.71 19.47 2.11
CA GLN A 215 -13.40 19.08 3.35
C GLN A 215 -14.84 18.59 3.09
N ARG A 216 -15.51 19.11 2.07
CA ARG A 216 -16.88 18.69 1.71
C ARG A 216 -16.93 17.30 1.09
N ALA A 217 -15.87 16.86 0.42
CA ALA A 217 -15.79 15.53 -0.16
C ALA A 217 -15.63 14.39 0.87
N VAL A 218 -15.20 14.68 2.10
CA VAL A 218 -14.92 13.63 3.12
C VAL A 218 -16.17 13.18 3.87
N THR A 219 -17.24 13.96 3.86
CA THR A 219 -18.31 13.85 4.85
C THR A 219 -19.50 12.98 4.46
N VAL A 220 -19.47 12.30 3.31
CA VAL A 220 -20.70 11.67 2.75
C VAL A 220 -20.87 10.19 3.09
N ARG A 221 -19.82 9.42 3.42
CA ARG A 221 -19.95 7.97 3.74
C ARG A 221 -19.61 7.59 5.19
N GLU A 222 -18.75 8.37 5.88
CA GLU A 222 -18.38 8.12 7.29
C GLU A 222 -19.51 8.41 8.30
N ARG A 223 -20.55 9.15 7.89
CA ARG A 223 -21.66 9.56 8.76
C ARG A 223 -22.72 8.47 8.99
N THR A 224 -22.71 7.44 8.15
CA THR A 224 -23.72 6.36 8.14
C THR A 224 -23.47 5.31 9.23
N ASP A 225 -22.22 5.14 9.69
CA ASP A 225 -21.83 4.08 10.63
C ASP A 225 -21.57 4.58 12.06
N GLY A 226 -21.85 5.85 12.36
CA GLY A 226 -21.63 6.44 13.70
C GLY A 226 -20.18 6.54 14.17
N ARG A 227 -19.19 6.21 13.32
CA ARG A 227 -17.75 6.32 13.63
C ARG A 227 -17.24 7.73 13.33
N ALA A 228 -16.41 8.29 14.21
CA ALA A 228 -15.86 9.63 14.03
C ALA A 228 -15.07 9.70 12.72
N PRO A 229 -15.32 10.69 11.84
CA PRO A 229 -14.61 10.81 10.58
C PRO A 229 -13.12 10.98 10.82
N LEU A 230 -12.26 10.42 9.95
CA LEU A 230 -10.80 10.69 9.99
C LEU A 230 -10.47 12.17 9.66
N ALA A 231 -11.48 12.99 9.42
CA ALA A 231 -11.43 14.23 8.65
C ALA A 231 -11.17 15.52 9.44
N ALA A 232 -10.93 15.47 10.75
CA ALA A 232 -10.72 16.69 11.53
C ALA A 232 -9.68 16.49 12.64
N GLY A 233 -8.40 16.68 12.32
CA GLY A 233 -7.30 16.60 13.26
C GLY A 233 -5.96 16.77 12.56
N ASP A 234 -4.87 16.86 13.32
CA ASP A 234 -3.52 16.72 12.76
C ASP A 234 -3.27 15.26 12.32
N THR A 235 -2.17 15.05 11.59
CA THR A 235 -1.70 13.74 11.12
C THR A 235 -1.65 12.68 12.21
N GLU A 236 -1.16 13.09 13.38
CA GLU A 236 -0.93 12.22 14.52
C GLU A 236 -2.27 11.70 15.06
N THR A 237 -3.28 12.57 15.13
CA THR A 237 -4.65 12.20 15.48
C THR A 237 -5.24 11.22 14.46
N ALA A 238 -5.06 11.46 13.16
CA ALA A 238 -5.59 10.56 12.12
C ALA A 238 -4.93 9.17 12.16
N LEU A 239 -3.61 9.10 12.36
CA LEU A 239 -2.89 7.84 12.52
C LEU A 239 -3.26 7.14 13.84
N SER A 240 -3.49 7.88 14.92
CA SER A 240 -3.93 7.32 16.20
C SER A 240 -5.31 6.67 16.08
N ILE A 241 -6.29 7.37 15.49
CA ILE A 241 -7.62 6.81 15.21
C ILE A 241 -7.53 5.58 14.30
N ALA A 242 -6.68 5.64 13.26
CA ALA A 242 -6.46 4.51 12.37
C ALA A 242 -5.88 3.29 13.11
N ALA A 243 -4.89 3.51 13.99
CA ALA A 243 -4.31 2.47 14.83
C ALA A 243 -5.36 1.83 15.75
N ASP A 244 -6.19 2.65 16.40
CA ASP A 244 -7.26 2.18 17.29
C ASP A 244 -8.30 1.34 16.56
N ARG A 245 -8.68 1.73 15.34
CA ARG A 245 -9.63 0.98 14.51
C ARG A 245 -9.08 -0.39 14.12
N VAL A 246 -7.84 -0.43 13.62
CA VAL A 246 -7.22 -1.72 13.24
C VAL A 246 -6.99 -2.59 14.48
N ALA A 247 -6.60 -1.99 15.63
CA ALA A 247 -6.49 -2.69 16.91
C ALA A 247 -7.83 -3.27 17.39
N ALA A 248 -8.94 -2.55 17.22
CA ALA A 248 -10.27 -3.03 17.58
C ALA A 248 -10.65 -4.28 16.79
N VAL A 249 -10.48 -4.27 15.46
CA VAL A 249 -10.74 -5.44 14.61
C VAL A 249 -9.79 -6.59 14.95
N GLY A 250 -8.52 -6.29 15.23
CA GLY A 250 -7.54 -7.30 15.63
C GLY A 250 -7.90 -7.99 16.95
N ARG A 251 -8.41 -7.24 17.94
CA ARG A 251 -8.94 -7.82 19.20
C ARG A 251 -10.15 -8.71 18.94
N GLU A 252 -11.07 -8.25 18.11
CA GLU A 252 -12.26 -9.04 17.70
C GLU A 252 -11.86 -10.37 17.05
N ALA A 253 -10.80 -10.37 16.25
CA ALA A 253 -10.25 -11.58 15.63
C ALA A 253 -9.60 -12.52 16.67
N ILE A 254 -8.88 -11.97 17.66
CA ILE A 254 -8.30 -12.76 18.76
C ILE A 254 -9.40 -13.43 19.57
N ASP A 255 -10.43 -12.67 19.97
CA ASP A 255 -11.54 -13.19 20.78
C ASP A 255 -12.22 -14.35 20.04
N ARG A 256 -12.48 -14.21 18.73
CA ARG A 256 -13.04 -15.31 17.92
C ARG A 256 -12.11 -16.50 17.74
N ALA A 257 -10.80 -16.29 17.72
CA ALA A 257 -9.83 -17.40 17.66
C ALA A 257 -9.79 -18.17 18.99
N ASP A 258 -9.83 -17.44 20.12
CA ASP A 258 -9.95 -18.03 21.46
C ASP A 258 -11.28 -18.79 21.62
N ASP A 259 -12.39 -18.25 21.08
CA ASP A 259 -13.69 -18.94 21.03
C ASP A 259 -13.62 -20.22 20.18
N ALA A 260 -12.95 -20.17 19.02
CA ALA A 260 -12.76 -21.34 18.17
C ALA A 260 -11.94 -22.43 18.90
N ARG A 261 -10.89 -22.06 19.65
CA ARG A 261 -10.18 -23.03 20.50
C ARG A 261 -11.09 -23.63 21.56
N THR A 262 -11.90 -22.81 22.23
CA THR A 262 -12.85 -23.28 23.24
C THR A 262 -13.88 -24.25 22.64
N ALA A 263 -14.35 -23.96 21.42
CA ALA A 263 -15.23 -24.86 20.68
C ALA A 263 -14.53 -26.19 20.30
N ALA A 264 -13.24 -26.14 19.95
CA ALA A 264 -12.46 -27.35 19.68
C ALA A 264 -12.37 -28.27 20.91
N ASP A 265 -12.15 -27.69 22.10
CA ASP A 265 -12.07 -28.43 23.36
C ASP A 265 -13.42 -29.06 23.77
N ALA A 266 -14.54 -28.45 23.35
CA ALA A 266 -15.89 -28.93 23.61
C ALA A 266 -16.42 -29.90 22.53
N ALA A 267 -15.79 -29.95 21.35
CA ALA A 267 -16.21 -30.78 20.24
C ALA A 267 -16.00 -32.26 20.56
N THR A 268 -16.99 -33.09 20.21
CA THR A 268 -16.94 -34.54 20.39
C THR A 268 -16.54 -35.26 19.10
N ASP A 269 -16.78 -34.63 17.94
CA ASP A 269 -16.33 -35.11 16.65
C ASP A 269 -14.89 -34.62 16.37
N PRO A 270 -13.93 -35.53 16.12
CA PRO A 270 -12.57 -35.16 15.71
C PRO A 270 -12.52 -34.24 14.48
N ALA A 271 -13.45 -34.35 13.53
CA ALA A 271 -13.48 -33.46 12.37
C ALA A 271 -13.78 -32.01 12.78
N ASP A 272 -14.73 -31.82 13.71
CA ASP A 272 -15.09 -30.51 14.24
C ASP A 272 -13.96 -29.91 15.07
N THR A 273 -13.31 -30.70 15.94
CA THR A 273 -12.11 -30.26 16.68
C THR A 273 -11.02 -29.74 15.75
N ALA A 274 -10.70 -30.49 14.68
CA ALA A 274 -9.68 -30.09 13.71
C ALA A 274 -10.06 -28.80 12.97
N ALA A 275 -11.32 -28.67 12.55
CA ALA A 275 -11.82 -27.48 11.86
C ALA A 275 -11.73 -26.23 12.75
N HIS A 276 -12.14 -26.35 14.02
CA HIS A 276 -12.07 -25.27 15.00
C HIS A 276 -10.62 -24.85 15.31
N LEU A 277 -9.72 -25.81 15.53
CA LEU A 277 -8.30 -25.53 15.75
C LEU A 277 -7.66 -24.90 14.51
N ARG A 278 -8.01 -25.35 13.29
CA ARG A 278 -7.49 -24.77 12.05
C ARG A 278 -7.92 -23.32 11.89
N ARG A 279 -9.19 -23.02 12.17
CA ARG A 279 -9.71 -21.65 12.15
C ARG A 279 -8.99 -20.73 13.15
N ALA A 280 -8.75 -21.21 14.36
CA ALA A 280 -7.97 -20.47 15.36
C ALA A 280 -6.54 -20.22 14.88
N PHE A 281 -5.89 -21.25 14.35
CA PHE A 281 -4.52 -21.18 13.83
C PHE A 281 -4.40 -20.17 12.68
N ASP A 282 -5.26 -20.23 11.66
CA ASP A 282 -5.22 -19.33 10.51
C ASP A 282 -5.44 -17.86 10.94
N THR A 283 -6.27 -17.64 11.96
CA THR A 283 -6.49 -16.32 12.56
C THR A 283 -5.24 -15.81 13.26
N TYR A 284 -4.65 -16.58 14.20
CA TYR A 284 -3.44 -16.15 14.90
C TYR A 284 -2.25 -15.93 13.96
N ARG A 285 -2.10 -16.80 12.94
CA ARG A 285 -1.06 -16.67 11.93
C ARG A 285 -1.21 -15.37 11.14
N THR A 286 -2.41 -15.07 10.67
CA THR A 286 -2.70 -13.81 9.96
C THR A 286 -2.42 -12.58 10.84
N LEU A 287 -2.82 -12.63 12.11
CA LEU A 287 -2.53 -11.57 13.07
C LEU A 287 -1.02 -11.41 13.30
N LEU A 288 -0.28 -12.51 13.41
CA LEU A 288 1.17 -12.52 13.61
C LEU A 288 1.90 -11.92 12.40
N ASP A 289 1.48 -12.27 11.17
CA ASP A 289 2.02 -11.71 9.93
C ASP A 289 1.75 -10.19 9.84
N CYS A 290 0.58 -9.74 10.28
CA CYS A 290 0.25 -8.33 10.34
C CYS A 290 1.03 -7.57 11.44
N CYS A 291 1.42 -8.26 12.52
CA CYS A 291 2.25 -7.72 13.59
C CYS A 291 3.77 -7.82 13.30
N TRP A 292 4.17 -8.40 12.16
CA TRP A 292 5.59 -8.53 11.82
C TRP A 292 6.26 -7.16 11.67
N GLY A 293 7.44 -7.00 12.28
CA GLY A 293 8.27 -5.79 12.17
C GLY A 293 8.00 -4.70 13.21
N ALA A 294 6.87 -4.70 13.93
CA ALA A 294 6.63 -3.73 14.99
C ALA A 294 6.30 -4.40 16.32
N ARG A 295 7.02 -4.02 17.37
CA ARG A 295 6.85 -4.57 18.73
C ARG A 295 5.47 -4.34 19.34
N ARG A 296 4.68 -3.38 18.83
CA ARG A 296 3.38 -2.96 19.39
C ARG A 296 2.37 -2.49 18.35
N LEU A 297 2.55 -2.85 17.07
CA LEU A 297 1.51 -2.52 16.08
C LEU A 297 0.18 -3.09 16.58
N LEU A 298 -0.83 -2.22 16.70
CA LEU A 298 -2.22 -2.59 16.95
C LEU A 298 -2.56 -3.03 18.39
N GLY A 299 -1.70 -2.75 19.38
CA GLY A 299 -1.97 -3.11 20.78
C GLY A 299 -2.02 -4.62 21.04
N ILE A 300 -1.50 -5.42 20.10
CA ILE A 300 -1.40 -6.88 20.21
C ILE A 300 0.05 -7.25 20.47
N GLU A 301 0.29 -8.07 21.50
CA GLU A 301 1.64 -8.53 21.84
C GLU A 301 2.04 -9.69 20.94
N ARG A 302 3.08 -9.46 20.11
CA ARG A 302 3.62 -10.47 19.20
C ARG A 302 3.99 -11.78 19.90
N GLU A 303 4.65 -11.70 21.05
CA GLU A 303 5.08 -12.88 21.81
C GLU A 303 3.89 -13.73 22.22
N ARG A 304 2.81 -13.10 22.68
CA ARG A 304 1.55 -13.78 23.03
C ARG A 304 0.91 -14.46 21.82
N LEU A 305 0.86 -13.79 20.65
CA LEU A 305 0.37 -14.40 19.42
C LEU A 305 1.23 -15.58 18.97
N GLN A 306 2.54 -15.45 19.07
CA GLN A 306 3.46 -16.53 18.72
C GLN A 306 3.24 -17.75 19.62
N THR A 307 3.12 -17.56 20.93
CA THR A 307 2.76 -18.64 21.86
C THR A 307 1.42 -19.27 21.49
N ARG A 308 0.40 -18.47 21.13
CA ARG A 308 -0.89 -19.01 20.67
C ARG A 308 -0.78 -19.83 19.39
N VAL A 309 0.03 -19.42 18.42
CA VAL A 309 0.30 -20.20 17.21
C VAL A 309 0.96 -21.53 17.58
N GLU A 310 2.04 -21.50 18.37
CA GLU A 310 2.77 -22.69 18.80
C GLU A 310 1.88 -23.68 19.58
N GLU A 311 1.08 -23.18 20.52
CA GLU A 311 0.10 -23.96 21.26
C GLU A 311 -0.94 -24.59 20.33
N THR A 312 -1.46 -23.84 19.35
CA THR A 312 -2.49 -24.34 18.42
C THR A 312 -1.93 -25.38 17.47
N VAL A 313 -0.70 -25.17 16.97
CA VAL A 313 0.01 -26.15 16.13
C VAL A 313 0.28 -27.43 16.91
N ALA A 314 0.72 -27.34 18.16
CA ALA A 314 0.91 -28.51 19.01
C ALA A 314 -0.39 -29.30 19.21
N SER A 315 -1.51 -28.62 19.47
CA SER A 315 -2.84 -29.24 19.57
C SER A 315 -3.28 -29.88 18.26
N LEU A 316 -3.09 -29.21 17.11
CA LEU A 316 -3.41 -29.78 15.80
C LEU A 316 -2.59 -31.03 15.48
N LEU A 317 -1.29 -31.00 15.81
CA LEU A 317 -0.40 -32.15 15.62
C LEU A 317 -0.82 -33.35 16.45
N ASP A 318 -1.10 -33.14 17.73
CA ASP A 318 -1.56 -34.19 18.64
C ASP A 318 -2.89 -34.76 18.16
N HIS A 319 -3.83 -33.89 17.78
CA HIS A 319 -5.14 -34.29 17.27
C HIS A 319 -5.04 -35.12 16.00
N HIS A 320 -4.26 -34.68 15.01
CA HIS A 320 -4.06 -35.46 13.78
C HIS A 320 -3.38 -36.81 14.04
N ARG A 321 -2.43 -36.89 14.98
CA ARG A 321 -1.81 -38.18 15.37
C ARG A 321 -2.81 -39.12 16.03
N GLN A 322 -3.66 -38.61 16.93
CA GLN A 322 -4.70 -39.39 17.58
C GLN A 322 -5.76 -39.86 16.57
N ALA A 323 -6.20 -38.98 15.67
CA ALA A 323 -7.15 -39.31 14.62
C ALA A 323 -6.59 -40.37 13.66
N ALA A 324 -5.33 -40.24 13.24
CA ALA A 324 -4.65 -41.25 12.42
C ALA A 324 -4.60 -42.62 13.13
N SER A 325 -4.22 -42.64 14.41
CA SER A 325 -4.13 -43.87 15.22
C SER A 325 -5.50 -44.53 15.42
N ALA A 326 -6.55 -43.73 15.65
CA ALA A 326 -7.91 -44.23 15.81
C ALA A 326 -8.47 -44.80 14.49
N ALA A 327 -8.25 -44.11 13.37
CA ALA A 327 -8.65 -44.57 12.05
C ALA A 327 -7.92 -45.86 11.65
N GLU A 328 -6.61 -45.95 11.94
CA GLU A 328 -5.82 -47.16 11.76
C GLU A 328 -6.38 -48.35 12.57
N TRP A 329 -6.68 -48.14 13.86
CA TRP A 329 -7.23 -49.18 14.71
C TRP A 329 -8.59 -49.68 14.20
N GLN A 330 -9.46 -48.77 13.78
CA GLN A 330 -10.73 -49.11 13.15
C GLN A 330 -10.54 -49.83 11.81
N ALA A 331 -9.56 -49.42 11.01
CA ALA A 331 -9.24 -50.07 9.73
C ALA A 331 -8.87 -51.53 9.94
N HIS A 332 -7.95 -51.82 10.88
CA HIS A 332 -7.60 -53.20 11.22
C HIS A 332 -8.78 -54.00 11.80
N GLY A 333 -9.68 -53.37 12.54
CA GLY A 333 -10.95 -53.98 12.96
C GLY A 333 -11.81 -54.39 11.77
N ALA A 334 -11.99 -53.51 10.79
CA ALA A 334 -12.74 -53.81 9.57
C ALA A 334 -12.07 -54.91 8.73
N VAL A 335 -10.73 -55.01 8.71
CA VAL A 335 -10.03 -56.15 8.10
C VAL A 335 -10.37 -57.46 8.81
N ALA A 336 -10.39 -57.46 10.14
CA ALA A 336 -10.73 -58.66 10.92
C ALA A 336 -12.20 -59.09 10.74
N GLU A 337 -13.08 -58.15 10.37
CA GLU A 337 -14.50 -58.37 10.07
C GLU A 337 -14.77 -58.72 8.58
N ASP A 338 -13.72 -58.82 7.75
CA ASP A 338 -13.82 -59.08 6.30
C ASP A 338 -14.61 -57.99 5.52
N ASP A 339 -14.49 -56.72 5.95
CA ASP A 339 -14.99 -55.54 5.23
C ASP A 339 -13.82 -54.73 4.61
N PRO A 340 -13.29 -55.17 3.45
CA PRO A 340 -12.13 -54.53 2.82
C PRO A 340 -12.44 -53.13 2.29
N LYS A 341 -13.70 -52.83 1.97
CA LYS A 341 -14.09 -51.50 1.50
C LYS A 341 -14.01 -50.50 2.64
N ARG A 342 -14.58 -50.84 3.80
CA ARG A 342 -14.53 -49.98 4.98
C ARG A 342 -13.10 -49.82 5.50
N ALA A 343 -12.31 -50.90 5.50
CA ALA A 343 -10.90 -50.84 5.87
C ALA A 343 -10.10 -49.90 4.95
N TYR A 344 -10.33 -49.93 3.63
CA TYR A 344 -9.66 -49.06 2.67
C TYR A 344 -9.97 -47.57 2.90
N GLU A 345 -11.25 -47.24 3.15
CA GLU A 345 -11.68 -45.87 3.50
C GLU A 345 -10.98 -45.40 4.78
N LEU A 346 -10.99 -46.20 5.84
CA LEU A 346 -10.37 -45.87 7.12
C LEU A 346 -8.84 -45.73 7.06
N PHE A 347 -8.15 -46.56 6.28
CA PHE A 347 -6.72 -46.35 6.05
C PHE A 347 -6.45 -45.08 5.26
N THR A 348 -7.33 -44.70 4.33
CA THR A 348 -7.19 -43.43 3.59
C THR A 348 -7.34 -42.24 4.54
N ASP A 349 -8.33 -42.26 5.42
CA ASP A 349 -8.51 -41.23 6.45
C ASP A 349 -7.27 -41.15 7.39
N ALA A 350 -6.72 -42.31 7.80
CA ALA A 350 -5.52 -42.37 8.61
C ALA A 350 -4.30 -41.76 7.91
N ILE A 351 -4.12 -42.05 6.61
CA ILE A 351 -3.04 -41.50 5.77
C ILE A 351 -3.18 -39.98 5.64
N ASP A 352 -4.40 -39.48 5.42
CA ASP A 352 -4.66 -38.04 5.26
C ASP A 352 -4.35 -37.28 6.55
N HIS A 353 -4.74 -37.83 7.71
CA HIS A 353 -4.36 -37.25 9.00
C HIS A 353 -2.85 -37.30 9.27
N ALA A 354 -2.18 -38.41 8.95
CA ALA A 354 -0.72 -38.50 9.09
C ALA A 354 0.01 -37.52 8.15
N ALA A 355 -0.51 -37.28 6.95
CA ALA A 355 0.02 -36.30 6.01
C ALA A 355 -0.15 -34.86 6.53
N ALA A 356 -1.33 -34.52 7.04
CA ALA A 356 -1.59 -33.21 7.66
C ALA A 356 -0.68 -32.96 8.88
N ALA A 357 -0.48 -33.97 9.73
CA ALA A 357 0.47 -33.88 10.84
C ALA A 357 1.91 -33.67 10.36
N LEU A 358 2.33 -34.37 9.31
CA LEU A 358 3.67 -34.24 8.76
C LEU A 358 3.93 -32.85 8.16
N GLU A 359 2.93 -32.28 7.47
CA GLU A 359 2.99 -30.91 6.94
C GLU A 359 3.20 -29.90 8.07
N LEU A 360 2.37 -29.95 9.11
CA LEU A 360 2.48 -29.06 10.28
C LEU A 360 3.82 -29.22 11.00
N ALA A 361 4.30 -30.45 11.18
CA ALA A 361 5.56 -30.73 11.86
C ALA A 361 6.75 -30.14 11.09
N ARG A 362 6.73 -30.22 9.75
CA ARG A 362 7.78 -29.69 8.89
C ARG A 362 7.74 -28.16 8.79
N GLU A 363 6.55 -27.59 8.58
CA GLU A 363 6.39 -26.13 8.43
C GLU A 363 6.80 -25.39 9.71
N PHE A 364 6.33 -25.87 10.88
CA PHE A 364 6.52 -25.19 12.15
C PHE A 364 7.69 -25.75 12.99
N ARG A 365 8.42 -26.75 12.46
CA ARG A 365 9.48 -27.48 13.20
C ARG A 365 8.99 -27.96 14.57
N ALA A 366 7.74 -28.41 14.60
CA ALA A 366 7.03 -28.80 15.81
C ALA A 366 7.03 -30.33 15.95
N GLY A 367 7.76 -30.82 16.95
CA GLY A 367 7.98 -32.25 17.16
C GLY A 367 8.94 -32.88 16.13
N ASP A 368 9.12 -34.19 16.24
CA ASP A 368 9.92 -34.98 15.30
C ASP A 368 9.04 -35.44 14.11
N PRO A 369 9.38 -35.08 12.86
CA PRO A 369 8.64 -35.52 11.68
C PRO A 369 8.88 -36.99 11.32
N ASP A 370 10.04 -37.56 11.65
CA ASP A 370 10.45 -38.89 11.18
C ASP A 370 9.48 -40.01 11.66
N PRO A 371 9.01 -40.03 12.91
CA PRO A 371 8.01 -41.01 13.35
C PRO A 371 6.66 -40.87 12.65
N ILE A 372 6.26 -39.65 12.27
CA ILE A 372 5.00 -39.41 11.54
C ILE A 372 5.14 -39.95 10.11
N GLU A 373 6.28 -39.70 9.47
CA GLU A 373 6.57 -40.20 8.13
C GLU A 373 6.60 -41.72 8.08
N ALA A 374 7.29 -42.38 9.02
CA ALA A 374 7.30 -43.84 9.14
C ALA A 374 5.88 -44.42 9.36
N THR A 375 5.06 -43.74 10.16
CA THR A 375 3.65 -44.14 10.36
C THR A 375 2.87 -44.05 9.06
N ARG A 376 3.01 -42.94 8.31
CA ARG A 376 2.35 -42.75 7.01
C ARG A 376 2.77 -43.79 5.98
N GLU A 377 4.06 -44.11 5.90
CA GLU A 377 4.58 -45.14 4.98
C GLU A 377 4.01 -46.53 5.29
N ARG A 378 3.93 -46.87 6.58
CA ARG A 378 3.31 -48.12 7.03
C ARG A 378 1.82 -48.19 6.66
N LEU A 379 1.06 -47.14 6.92
CA LEU A 379 -0.36 -47.06 6.54
C LEU A 379 -0.58 -47.20 5.02
N LEU A 380 0.33 -46.62 4.22
CA LEU A 380 0.31 -46.76 2.76
C LEU A 380 0.54 -48.21 2.31
N ALA A 381 1.45 -48.93 2.98
CA ALA A 381 1.69 -50.35 2.73
C ALA A 381 0.46 -51.19 3.12
N ASP A 382 -0.06 -51.00 4.33
CA ASP A 382 -1.24 -51.72 4.85
C ASP A 382 -2.47 -51.54 3.95
N ARG A 383 -2.72 -50.32 3.46
CA ARG A 383 -3.79 -50.04 2.48
C ARG A 383 -3.56 -50.73 1.13
N SER A 384 -2.31 -50.81 0.67
CA SER A 384 -1.97 -51.42 -0.61
C SER A 384 -2.19 -52.94 -0.59
N ASP A 385 -1.97 -53.57 0.56
CA ASP A 385 -2.17 -55.01 0.78
C ASP A 385 -3.64 -55.42 0.78
N LEU A 386 -4.58 -54.48 0.98
CA LEU A 386 -6.02 -54.76 0.98
C LEU A 386 -6.60 -55.18 -0.37
N GLN A 387 -5.81 -55.14 -1.46
CA GLN A 387 -6.19 -55.53 -2.83
C GLN A 387 -7.71 -55.49 -3.05
N LEU A 388 -8.30 -54.29 -3.13
CA LEU A 388 -9.69 -54.16 -3.58
C LEU A 388 -9.75 -54.84 -4.94
N GLY A 389 -10.30 -56.04 -4.98
CA GLY A 389 -10.32 -56.89 -6.16
C GLY A 389 -11.05 -56.18 -7.29
N VAL A 390 -10.32 -55.38 -8.08
CA VAL A 390 -10.74 -54.95 -9.40
C VAL A 390 -10.62 -56.19 -10.26
N THR A 391 -11.62 -57.05 -10.11
CA THR A 391 -11.87 -58.15 -11.03
C THR A 391 -12.38 -57.46 -12.29
N ILE A 392 -11.45 -57.08 -13.18
CA ILE A 392 -11.80 -56.73 -14.56
C ILE A 392 -12.38 -58.02 -15.13
N LYS A 393 -13.72 -58.11 -15.18
CA LYS A 393 -14.40 -59.13 -15.97
C LYS A 393 -14.12 -58.78 -17.44
N GLU A 394 -13.23 -59.55 -18.06
CA GLU A 394 -13.14 -59.67 -19.52
C GLU A 394 -14.40 -60.31 -20.10
#